data_AF-A0A1S4EBL8-F1
#
_entry.id   AF-A0A1S4EBL8-F1
#
_cell.length_a   1.000
_cell.length_b   1.000
_cell.length_c   1.000
_cell.angle_alpha   90.00
_cell.angle_beta   90.00
_cell.angle_gamma   90.00
#
_symmetry.space_group_name_H-M   'P 1'
#
loop_
_entity.id
_entity.type
_entity.pdbx_description
1 polymer ?
#
loop_
_entity_poly.entity_id
_entity_poly.type
_entity_poly.pdbx_seq_one_letter_code
_entity_poly.pdbx_strand_id
1 'polypeptide(L)'
;MKLSSSSLLFFSFHYLSFFAFFQELLFLFSQLLLAVHFIHASKILHRDIKPCNILLTGSKGNLLKLSDFGISKLLNTTNNARSIVGTPSYLSPELCLGKPYSIQSDIWAMGCVLYFMTTHKIAFQASNLGSIVNNILHGVLTDLQDQDTYDERLPRLIANMLEREPEHRPSTDQLMAHSLLVPHVYGLMLNCGLEYV
;
A
#
# COMPACT_ATOMS: atom_id res chain seq x y z
N MET A 1 41.34 4.00 6.29
CA MET A 1 40.95 2.67 5.76
C MET A 1 40.62 2.83 4.27
N LYS A 2 41.46 2.31 3.36
CA LYS A 2 41.14 2.29 1.92
C LYS A 2 40.32 1.02 1.64
N LEU A 3 39.03 1.16 1.35
CA LEU A 3 38.21 0.06 0.85
C LEU A 3 38.73 -0.33 -0.55
N SER A 4 38.76 -1.64 -0.85
CA SER A 4 39.25 -2.11 -2.16
C SER A 4 38.24 -1.78 -3.27
N SER A 5 38.72 -1.59 -4.51
CA SER A 5 37.86 -1.29 -5.66
C SER A 5 36.76 -2.34 -5.88
N SER A 6 37.00 -3.60 -5.50
CA SER A 6 36.04 -4.69 -5.58
C SER A 6 34.88 -4.53 -4.58
N SER A 7 35.18 -4.03 -3.38
CA SER A 7 34.18 -3.74 -2.35
C SER A 7 33.30 -2.55 -2.72
N LEU A 8 33.87 -1.53 -3.37
CA LEU A 8 33.13 -0.36 -3.87
C LEU A 8 32.20 -0.71 -5.03
N LEU A 9 32.65 -1.59 -5.95
CA LEU A 9 31.80 -2.06 -7.05
C LEU A 9 30.64 -2.91 -6.53
N PHE A 10 30.86 -3.83 -5.60
CA PHE A 10 29.80 -4.62 -4.99
C PHE A 10 28.77 -3.75 -4.27
N PHE A 11 29.23 -2.75 -3.51
CA PHE A 11 28.37 -1.77 -2.85
C PHE A 11 27.55 -0.96 -3.86
N SER A 12 28.17 -0.52 -4.97
CA SER A 12 27.49 0.21 -6.04
C SER A 12 26.43 -0.62 -6.76
N PHE A 13 26.71 -1.88 -7.08
CA PHE A 13 25.73 -2.78 -7.70
C PHE A 13 24.56 -3.10 -6.76
N HIS A 14 24.84 -3.37 -5.49
CA HIS A 14 23.79 -3.57 -4.49
C HIS A 14 22.91 -2.33 -4.34
N TYR A 15 23.53 -1.16 -4.22
CA TYR A 15 22.83 0.13 -4.15
C TYR A 15 21.98 0.40 -5.40
N LEU A 16 22.51 0.17 -6.60
CA LEU A 16 21.77 0.33 -7.86
C LEU A 16 20.58 -0.62 -7.96
N SER A 17 20.75 -1.89 -7.55
CA SER A 17 19.66 -2.87 -7.57
C SER A 17 18.54 -2.51 -6.60
N PHE A 18 18.89 -2.04 -5.40
CA PHE A 18 17.94 -1.63 -4.38
C PHE A 18 17.27 -0.29 -4.75
N PHE A 19 18.01 0.65 -5.35
CA PHE A 19 17.46 1.89 -5.89
C PHE A 19 16.46 1.62 -7.01
N ALA A 20 16.79 0.72 -7.95
CA ALA A 20 15.88 0.34 -9.03
C ALA A 20 14.58 -0.27 -8.48
N PHE A 21 14.69 -1.18 -7.50
CA PHE A 21 13.54 -1.75 -6.79
C PHE A 21 12.68 -0.66 -6.12
N PHE A 22 13.32 0.29 -5.44
CA PHE A 22 12.61 1.40 -4.79
C PHE A 22 11.84 2.27 -5.79
N GLN A 23 12.43 2.58 -6.95
CA GLN A 23 11.75 3.32 -8.01
C GLN A 23 10.57 2.54 -8.60
N GLU A 24 10.72 1.23 -8.80
CA GLU A 24 9.66 0.36 -9.30
C GLU A 24 8.50 0.23 -8.30
N LEU A 25 8.81 0.10 -7.01
CA LEU A 25 7.84 0.11 -5.92
C LEU A 25 7.01 1.39 -5.93
N LEU A 26 7.65 2.56 -5.96
CA LEU A 26 6.96 3.85 -5.99
C LEU A 26 6.15 4.04 -7.28
N PHE A 27 6.65 3.56 -8.41
CA PHE A 27 5.95 3.58 -9.68
C PHE A 27 4.67 2.74 -9.65
N LEU A 28 4.73 1.49 -9.19
CA LEU A 28 3.56 0.62 -9.05
C LEU A 28 2.58 1.19 -8.03
N PHE A 29 3.07 1.65 -6.87
CA PHE A 29 2.21 2.26 -5.86
C PHE A 29 1.51 3.52 -6.37
N SER A 30 2.18 4.32 -7.22
CA SER A 30 1.56 5.49 -7.86
C SER A 30 0.44 5.11 -8.82
N GLN A 31 0.53 3.98 -9.53
CA GLN A 31 -0.57 3.47 -10.34
C GLN A 31 -1.76 3.05 -9.47
N LEU A 32 -1.52 2.40 -8.33
CA LEU A 32 -2.58 2.08 -7.35
C LEU A 32 -3.24 3.35 -6.81
N LEU A 33 -2.43 4.35 -6.43
CA LEU A 33 -2.91 5.65 -5.97
C LEU A 33 -3.80 6.34 -7.00
N LEU A 34 -3.40 6.35 -8.28
CA LEU A 34 -4.20 6.92 -9.36
C LEU A 34 -5.53 6.18 -9.54
N ALA A 35 -5.51 4.84 -9.48
CA ALA A 35 -6.73 4.03 -9.57
C ALA A 35 -7.70 4.35 -8.42
N VAL A 36 -7.19 4.44 -7.19
CA VAL A 36 -8.00 4.77 -6.00
C VAL A 36 -8.50 6.22 -6.04
N HIS A 37 -7.66 7.16 -6.47
CA HIS A 37 -8.04 8.55 -6.67
C HIS A 37 -9.22 8.67 -7.65
N PHE A 38 -9.15 7.99 -8.79
CA PHE A 38 -10.21 8.01 -9.80
C PHE A 38 -11.56 7.53 -9.26
N ILE A 39 -11.58 6.42 -8.51
CA ILE A 39 -12.83 5.87 -7.95
C ILE A 39 -13.35 6.74 -6.81
N HIS A 40 -12.48 7.32 -5.99
CA HIS A 40 -12.87 8.25 -4.91
C HIS A 40 -13.46 9.55 -5.47
N ALA A 41 -12.88 10.09 -6.55
CA ALA A 41 -13.44 11.23 -7.29
C ALA A 41 -14.84 10.92 -7.85
N SER A 42 -15.05 9.66 -8.26
CA SER A 42 -16.35 9.13 -8.71
C SER A 42 -17.30 8.75 -7.56
N LYS A 43 -16.96 9.07 -6.30
CA LYS A 43 -17.73 8.73 -5.08
C LYS A 43 -17.93 7.23 -4.86
N ILE A 44 -17.00 6.41 -5.35
CA ILE A 44 -16.97 4.96 -5.19
C ILE A 44 -15.90 4.58 -4.16
N LEU A 45 -16.25 3.64 -3.27
CA LEU A 45 -15.33 3.02 -2.31
C LEU A 45 -14.91 1.65 -2.82
N HIS A 46 -13.64 1.30 -2.73
CA HIS A 46 -13.17 -0.02 -3.20
C HIS A 46 -13.56 -1.13 -2.22
N ARG A 47 -13.29 -0.93 -0.91
CA ARG A 47 -13.66 -1.83 0.20
C ARG A 47 -12.90 -3.13 0.34
N ASP A 48 -12.08 -3.50 -0.65
CA ASP A 48 -11.24 -4.71 -0.59
C ASP A 48 -9.85 -4.50 -1.17
N ILE A 49 -9.20 -3.37 -0.85
CA ILE A 49 -7.82 -3.12 -1.28
C ILE A 49 -6.89 -4.05 -0.49
N LYS A 50 -6.16 -4.91 -1.23
CA LYS A 50 -5.18 -5.87 -0.70
C LYS A 50 -4.36 -6.43 -1.87
N PRO A 51 -3.18 -7.03 -1.64
CA PRO A 51 -2.32 -7.52 -2.71
C PRO A 51 -2.98 -8.50 -3.68
N CYS A 52 -3.88 -9.37 -3.22
CA CYS A 52 -4.52 -10.33 -4.12
C CYS A 52 -5.58 -9.73 -5.06
N ASN A 53 -6.01 -8.48 -4.83
CA ASN A 53 -6.90 -7.73 -5.73
C ASN A 53 -6.12 -6.69 -6.56
N ILE A 54 -4.78 -6.80 -6.58
CA ILE A 54 -3.88 -5.94 -7.33
C ILE A 54 -3.22 -6.82 -8.40
N LEU A 55 -3.61 -6.60 -9.65
CA LEU A 55 -3.15 -7.40 -10.78
C LEU A 55 -1.98 -6.71 -11.47
N LEU A 56 -0.89 -7.44 -11.67
CA LEU A 56 0.23 -7.01 -12.50
C LEU A 56 0.06 -7.56 -13.91
N THR A 57 0.11 -6.67 -14.89
CA THR A 57 -0.13 -6.93 -16.31
C THR A 57 0.94 -6.27 -17.18
N GLY A 58 0.81 -6.40 -18.51
CA GLY A 58 1.81 -5.93 -19.46
C GLY A 58 2.95 -6.94 -19.64
N SER A 59 3.70 -6.79 -20.73
CA SER A 59 4.77 -7.74 -21.12
C SER A 59 5.89 -7.86 -20.09
N LYS A 60 6.05 -6.85 -19.21
CA LYS A 60 7.05 -6.81 -18.14
C LYS A 60 6.44 -6.83 -16.74
N GLY A 61 5.12 -7.04 -16.59
CA GLY A 61 4.45 -6.99 -15.28
C GLY A 61 4.41 -5.60 -14.64
N ASN A 62 4.60 -4.55 -15.43
CA ASN A 62 4.75 -3.17 -14.96
C ASN A 62 3.44 -2.36 -14.96
N LEU A 63 2.33 -2.95 -15.38
CA LEU A 63 1.02 -2.30 -15.39
C LEU A 63 0.15 -2.84 -14.25
N LEU A 64 -0.11 -2.01 -13.26
CA LEU A 64 -0.94 -2.34 -12.12
C LEU A 64 -2.41 -2.05 -12.42
N LYS A 65 -3.28 -3.00 -12.15
CA LYS A 65 -4.74 -2.84 -12.23
C LYS A 65 -5.39 -3.25 -10.92
N LEU A 66 -6.23 -2.39 -10.39
CA LEU A 66 -7.08 -2.69 -9.24
C LEU A 66 -8.30 -3.51 -9.69
N SER A 67 -8.54 -4.66 -9.07
CA SER A 67 -9.65 -5.58 -9.37
C SER A 67 -10.59 -5.77 -8.18
N ASP A 68 -11.69 -6.47 -8.40
CA ASP A 68 -12.59 -6.95 -7.34
C ASP A 68 -13.18 -5.85 -6.45
N PHE A 69 -13.88 -4.93 -7.10
CA PHE A 69 -14.68 -3.89 -6.44
C PHE A 69 -15.66 -4.54 -5.45
N GLY A 70 -15.56 -4.14 -4.17
CA GLY A 70 -16.17 -4.81 -3.02
C GLY A 70 -17.70 -4.71 -2.90
N ILE A 71 -18.43 -4.58 -4.00
CA ILE A 71 -19.91 -4.56 -4.07
C ILE A 71 -20.47 -5.80 -3.35
N SER A 72 -19.88 -6.97 -3.56
CA SER A 72 -20.34 -8.24 -2.98
C SER A 72 -20.14 -8.34 -1.46
N LYS A 73 -19.23 -7.56 -0.86
CA LYS A 73 -18.96 -7.64 0.59
C LYS A 73 -19.94 -6.85 1.44
N LEU A 74 -20.55 -5.80 0.89
CA LEU A 74 -21.63 -5.08 1.59
C LEU A 74 -22.85 -5.97 1.82
N LEU A 75 -23.08 -6.94 0.92
CA LEU A 75 -24.17 -7.92 1.03
C LEU A 75 -23.90 -9.01 2.09
N ASN A 76 -22.63 -9.26 2.42
CA ASN A 76 -22.23 -10.30 3.38
C ASN A 76 -22.08 -9.81 4.83
N THR A 77 -22.15 -8.50 5.08
CA THR A 77 -22.11 -7.95 6.45
C THR A 77 -23.45 -8.06 7.19
N THR A 78 -24.51 -8.52 6.53
CA THR A 78 -25.83 -8.74 7.14
C THR A 78 -26.14 -10.20 7.48
N ASN A 79 -25.29 -11.17 7.14
CA ASN A 79 -25.60 -12.59 7.38
C ASN A 79 -24.51 -13.31 8.17
N ASN A 80 -24.90 -13.77 9.37
CA ASN A 80 -24.27 -14.83 10.14
C ASN A 80 -23.77 -15.96 9.24
N ALA A 81 -22.45 -16.12 9.10
CA ALA A 81 -21.86 -17.41 8.77
C ALA A 81 -20.39 -17.48 9.20
N ARG A 82 -20.11 -18.51 10.00
CA ARG A 82 -18.78 -18.94 10.44
C ARG A 82 -17.93 -19.34 9.22
N SER A 83 -17.19 -18.39 8.67
CA SER A 83 -15.97 -18.62 7.88
C SER A 83 -15.31 -17.27 7.64
N ILE A 84 -14.19 -16.99 8.33
CA ILE A 84 -13.35 -15.82 8.04
C ILE A 84 -12.70 -16.07 6.68
N VAL A 85 -13.42 -15.77 5.61
CA VAL A 85 -12.89 -15.78 4.25
C VAL A 85 -12.24 -14.41 4.02
N GLY A 86 -10.96 -14.32 4.37
CA GLY A 86 -10.12 -13.14 4.14
C GLY A 86 -9.05 -12.97 5.21
N THR A 87 -7.94 -12.33 4.85
CA THR A 87 -6.91 -11.91 5.81
C THR A 87 -7.36 -10.57 6.44
N PRO A 88 -7.76 -10.53 7.72
CA PRO A 88 -8.28 -9.32 8.39
C PRO A 88 -7.24 -8.19 8.53
N SER A 89 -5.98 -8.46 8.17
CA SER A 89 -4.83 -7.55 8.31
C SER A 89 -4.89 -6.26 7.49
N TYR A 90 -5.89 -6.10 6.61
CA TYR A 90 -6.12 -4.88 5.83
C TYR A 90 -7.33 -4.07 6.33
N LEU A 91 -8.02 -4.54 7.37
CA LEU A 91 -9.09 -3.79 8.01
C LEU A 91 -8.52 -2.56 8.73
N SER A 92 -9.23 -1.45 8.63
CA SER A 92 -8.92 -0.25 9.39
C SER A 92 -9.50 -0.29 10.81
N PRO A 93 -8.95 0.49 11.76
CA PRO A 93 -9.42 0.50 13.15
C PRO A 93 -10.91 0.76 13.28
N GLU A 94 -11.45 1.69 12.49
CA GLU A 94 -12.87 2.02 12.51
C GLU A 94 -13.74 0.83 12.08
N LEU A 95 -13.30 0.02 11.11
CA LEU A 95 -14.02 -1.17 10.67
C LEU A 95 -13.95 -2.30 11.71
N CYS A 96 -12.81 -2.45 12.38
CA CYS A 96 -12.68 -3.37 13.52
C CYS A 96 -13.64 -3.02 14.67
N LEU A 97 -13.97 -1.74 14.82
CA LEU A 97 -14.93 -1.22 15.80
C LEU A 97 -16.39 -1.23 15.28
N GLY A 98 -16.64 -1.77 14.09
CA GLY A 98 -17.99 -1.82 13.51
C GLY A 98 -18.51 -0.47 13.00
N LYS A 99 -17.66 0.55 12.84
CA LYS A 99 -18.03 1.83 12.24
C LYS A 99 -18.17 1.68 10.71
N PRO A 100 -18.92 2.57 10.04
CA PRO A 100 -19.10 2.51 8.59
C PRO A 100 -17.79 2.71 7.80
N TYR A 101 -17.71 2.07 6.64
CA TYR A 101 -16.61 2.23 5.69
C TYR A 101 -16.57 3.65 5.11
N SER A 102 -15.37 4.24 4.99
CA SER A 102 -15.16 5.56 4.40
C SER A 102 -14.02 5.57 3.37
N ILE A 103 -13.81 6.69 2.68
CA ILE A 103 -12.65 6.87 1.78
C ILE A 103 -11.32 6.66 2.54
N GLN A 104 -11.28 7.02 3.82
CA GLN A 104 -10.09 6.89 4.66
C GLN A 104 -9.79 5.42 5.00
N SER A 105 -10.79 4.55 4.95
CA SER A 105 -10.60 3.10 5.13
C SER A 105 -9.87 2.49 3.92
N ASP A 106 -10.09 3.00 2.70
CA ASP A 106 -9.29 2.63 1.52
C ASP A 106 -7.84 3.15 1.64
N ILE A 107 -7.63 4.37 2.19
CA ILE A 107 -6.28 4.91 2.44
C ILE A 107 -5.49 4.03 3.40
N TRP A 108 -6.10 3.58 4.50
CA TRP A 108 -5.48 2.64 5.43
C TRP A 108 -5.04 1.34 4.72
N ALA A 109 -5.94 0.77 3.93
CA ALA A 109 -5.67 -0.47 3.20
C ALA A 109 -4.54 -0.28 2.18
N MET A 110 -4.46 0.86 1.48
CA MET A 110 -3.31 1.23 0.66
C MET A 110 -2.03 1.34 1.48
N GLY A 111 -2.08 1.88 2.70
CA GLY A 111 -0.93 1.94 3.62
C GLY A 111 -0.41 0.54 3.98
N CYS A 112 -1.32 -0.41 4.24
CA CYS A 112 -0.95 -1.82 4.46
C CYS A 112 -0.33 -2.45 3.21
N VAL A 113 -0.80 -2.10 2.01
CA VAL A 113 -0.20 -2.56 0.74
C VAL A 113 1.19 -1.96 0.56
N LEU A 114 1.38 -0.66 0.78
CA LEU A 114 2.69 -0.01 0.68
C LEU A 114 3.69 -0.61 1.68
N TYR A 115 3.23 -0.86 2.91
CA TYR A 115 4.01 -1.59 3.91
C TYR A 115 4.44 -2.96 3.41
N PHE A 116 3.50 -3.74 2.84
CA PHE A 116 3.80 -5.06 2.29
C PHE A 116 4.77 -4.99 1.12
N MET A 117 4.60 -4.06 0.18
CA MET A 117 5.52 -3.88 -0.96
C MET A 117 6.93 -3.51 -0.49
N THR A 118 7.04 -2.75 0.60
CA THR A 118 8.34 -2.30 1.14
C THR A 118 9.05 -3.42 1.90
N THR A 119 8.29 -4.18 2.70
CA THR A 119 8.86 -5.06 3.73
C THR A 119 8.76 -6.53 3.39
N HIS A 120 7.91 -6.88 2.42
CA HIS A 120 7.41 -8.24 2.16
C HIS A 120 6.75 -8.90 3.38
N LYS A 121 6.33 -8.11 4.37
CA LYS A 121 5.62 -8.55 5.57
C LYS A 121 4.22 -7.94 5.62
N ILE A 122 3.28 -8.66 6.23
CA ILE A 122 1.95 -8.13 6.50
C ILE A 122 2.06 -7.11 7.64
N ALA A 123 1.51 -5.91 7.47
CA ALA A 123 1.61 -4.82 8.46
C ALA A 123 1.16 -5.27 9.86
N PHE A 124 -0.06 -5.81 9.95
CA PHE A 124 -0.66 -6.30 11.20
C PHE A 124 -0.83 -7.83 11.14
N GLN A 125 0.19 -8.56 11.57
CA GLN A 125 0.18 -10.02 11.62
C GLN A 125 0.14 -10.52 13.06
N ALA A 126 -0.67 -11.54 13.32
CA ALA A 126 -0.70 -12.24 14.60
C ALA A 126 -1.23 -13.67 14.42
N SER A 127 -1.19 -14.47 15.50
CA SER A 127 -1.58 -15.88 15.48
C SER A 127 -3.09 -16.14 15.35
N ASN A 128 -3.93 -15.15 15.65
CA ASN A 128 -5.38 -15.27 15.61
C ASN A 128 -6.05 -13.92 15.32
N LEU A 129 -7.33 -13.96 14.93
CA LEU A 129 -8.11 -12.77 14.56
C LEU A 129 -8.14 -11.71 15.67
N GLY A 130 -8.36 -12.12 16.93
CA GLY A 130 -8.43 -11.19 18.06
C GLY A 130 -7.12 -10.42 18.23
N SER A 131 -5.98 -11.10 18.12
CA SER A 131 -4.66 -10.45 18.16
C SER A 131 -4.39 -9.56 16.95
N ILE A 132 -4.87 -9.92 15.74
CA ILE A 132 -4.74 -9.04 14.56
C ILE A 132 -5.54 -7.75 14.79
N VAL A 133 -6.78 -7.86 15.24
CA VAL A 133 -7.63 -6.71 15.58
C VAL A 133 -6.98 -5.87 16.67
N ASN A 134 -6.45 -6.48 17.73
CA ASN A 134 -5.74 -5.78 18.78
C ASN A 134 -4.54 -4.98 18.23
N ASN A 135 -3.74 -5.59 17.35
CA ASN A 135 -2.60 -4.91 16.72
C ASN A 135 -3.05 -3.71 15.87
N ILE A 136 -4.14 -3.86 15.10
CA ILE A 136 -4.73 -2.76 14.31
C ILE A 136 -5.16 -1.60 15.22
N LEU A 137 -5.93 -1.89 16.28
CA LEU A 137 -6.47 -0.86 17.18
C LEU A 137 -5.39 -0.12 17.98
N HIS A 138 -4.27 -0.80 18.26
CA HIS A 138 -3.14 -0.22 18.98
C HIS A 138 -1.99 0.26 18.08
N GLY A 139 -2.10 0.10 16.75
CA GLY A 139 -1.05 0.51 15.81
C GLY A 139 0.25 -0.29 15.92
N VAL A 140 0.18 -1.55 16.35
CA VAL A 140 1.34 -2.43 16.53
C VAL A 140 1.70 -3.08 15.19
N LEU A 141 2.68 -2.49 14.50
CA LEU A 141 3.21 -3.02 13.25
C LEU A 141 4.14 -4.22 13.48
N THR A 142 4.23 -5.08 12.48
CA THR A 142 5.15 -6.24 12.47
C THR A 142 6.58 -5.75 12.28
N ASP A 143 7.47 -5.96 13.25
CA ASP A 143 8.83 -5.39 13.28
C ASP A 143 9.61 -5.35 11.95
N LEU A 144 10.21 -4.18 11.71
CA LEU A 144 11.20 -3.88 10.67
C LEU A 144 12.61 -4.24 11.15
N GLN A 145 12.86 -5.48 11.56
CA GLN A 145 14.15 -5.80 12.18
C GLN A 145 15.37 -5.68 11.25
N ASP A 146 15.23 -5.58 9.93
CA ASP A 146 16.37 -5.71 9.00
C ASP A 146 16.28 -4.86 7.70
N GLN A 147 15.60 -3.71 7.72
CA GLN A 147 15.41 -2.93 6.49
C GLN A 147 16.15 -1.59 6.56
N ASP A 148 17.36 -1.56 5.97
CA ASP A 148 18.03 -0.32 5.60
C ASP A 148 17.13 0.45 4.63
N THR A 149 16.38 1.41 5.16
CA THR A 149 15.45 2.18 4.32
C THR A 149 16.25 3.24 3.58
N TYR A 150 16.23 3.17 2.24
CA TYR A 150 16.93 4.12 1.38
C TYR A 150 16.46 5.57 1.61
N ASP A 151 15.17 5.73 1.93
CA ASP A 151 14.53 7.03 2.08
C ASP A 151 13.68 7.08 3.35
N GLU A 152 14.08 7.93 4.28
CA GLU A 152 13.36 8.19 5.54
C GLU A 152 11.94 8.73 5.34
N ARG A 153 11.60 9.24 4.14
CA ARG A 153 10.25 9.70 3.82
C ARG A 153 9.28 8.53 3.64
N LEU A 154 9.75 7.34 3.25
CA LEU A 154 8.86 6.20 2.99
C LEU A 154 8.22 5.65 4.28
N PRO A 155 8.98 5.38 5.37
CA PRO A 155 8.37 5.00 6.65
C PRO A 155 7.39 6.05 7.17
N ARG A 156 7.72 7.34 7.03
CA ARG A 156 6.82 8.44 7.43
C ARG A 156 5.53 8.48 6.62
N LEU A 157 5.62 8.29 5.31
CA LEU A 157 4.46 8.19 4.43
C LEU A 157 3.55 7.02 4.85
N ILE A 158 4.13 5.84 5.09
CA ILE A 158 3.38 4.67 5.55
C ILE A 158 2.73 4.94 6.91
N ALA A 159 3.46 5.53 7.86
CA ALA A 159 2.92 5.88 9.17
C ALA A 159 1.72 6.84 9.07
N ASN A 160 1.82 7.88 8.22
CA ASN A 160 0.72 8.83 8.00
C ASN A 160 -0.52 8.15 7.39
N MET A 161 -0.34 7.18 6.49
CA MET A 161 -1.45 6.39 5.93
C MET A 161 -2.08 5.44 6.94
N LEU A 162 -1.29 4.96 7.91
CA LEU A 162 -1.68 4.05 8.98
C LEU A 162 -2.00 4.78 10.30
N GLU A 163 -2.36 6.06 10.22
CA GLU A 163 -2.91 6.80 11.35
C GLU A 163 -4.23 6.19 11.80
N ARG A 164 -4.42 6.06 13.12
CA ARG A 164 -5.57 5.34 13.67
C ARG A 164 -6.86 6.11 13.48
N GLU A 165 -6.81 7.42 13.74
CA GLU A 165 -7.94 8.31 13.48
C GLU A 165 -8.04 8.57 11.97
N PRO A 166 -9.17 8.21 11.33
CA PRO A 166 -9.33 8.31 9.88
C PRO A 166 -9.05 9.71 9.32
N GLU A 167 -9.43 10.76 10.03
CA GLU A 167 -9.26 12.17 9.66
C GLU A 167 -7.80 12.64 9.60
N HIS A 168 -6.87 11.93 10.26
CA HIS A 168 -5.44 12.25 10.20
C HIS A 168 -4.74 11.60 9.01
N ARG A 169 -5.39 10.64 8.34
CA ARG A 169 -4.82 10.01 7.13
C ARG A 169 -4.88 11.00 5.95
N PRO A 170 -3.85 11.01 5.08
CA PRO A 170 -3.85 11.90 3.92
C PRO A 170 -4.93 11.52 2.91
N SER A 171 -5.49 12.50 2.21
CA SER A 171 -6.34 12.25 1.04
C SER A 171 -5.51 11.75 -0.16
N THR A 172 -6.15 11.21 -1.18
CA THR A 172 -5.47 10.84 -2.43
C THR A 172 -4.81 12.04 -3.11
N ASP A 173 -5.39 13.25 -3.02
CA ASP A 173 -4.77 14.49 -3.51
C ASP A 173 -3.45 14.81 -2.77
N GLN A 174 -3.47 14.69 -1.44
CA GLN A 174 -2.27 14.92 -0.62
C GLN A 174 -1.19 13.88 -0.90
N LEU A 175 -1.59 12.61 -1.14
CA LEU A 175 -0.66 11.55 -1.55
C LEU A 175 -0.06 11.83 -2.94
N MET A 176 -0.85 12.27 -3.91
CA MET A 176 -0.34 12.61 -5.25
C MET A 176 0.65 13.79 -5.21
N ALA A 177 0.47 14.72 -4.29
CA ALA A 177 1.38 15.84 -4.06
C ALA A 177 2.61 15.48 -3.18
N HIS A 178 2.66 14.26 -2.62
CA HIS A 178 3.75 13.86 -1.72
C HIS A 178 5.08 13.80 -2.47
N SER A 179 6.17 14.31 -1.87
CA SER A 179 7.48 14.45 -2.52
C SER A 179 8.08 13.14 -3.07
N LEU A 180 7.71 11.99 -2.49
CA LEU A 180 8.11 10.67 -3.02
C LEU A 180 7.30 10.23 -4.24
N LEU A 181 6.02 10.63 -4.33
CA LEU A 181 5.08 10.08 -5.30
C LEU A 181 4.87 11.02 -6.49
N VAL A 182 4.97 12.33 -6.27
CA VAL A 182 4.73 13.34 -7.32
C VAL A 182 5.53 13.11 -8.60
N PRO A 183 6.82 12.69 -8.59
CA PRO A 183 7.55 12.45 -9.84
C PRO A 183 6.97 11.28 -10.64
N HIS A 184 6.55 10.21 -9.95
CA HIS A 184 5.98 9.02 -10.57
C HIS A 184 4.55 9.27 -11.05
N VAL A 185 3.74 9.96 -10.26
CA VAL A 185 2.39 10.39 -10.63
C VAL A 185 2.43 11.27 -11.87
N TYR A 186 3.31 12.27 -11.88
CA TYR A 186 3.45 13.17 -13.03
C TYR A 186 3.89 12.42 -14.29
N GLY A 187 4.87 11.53 -14.18
CA GLY A 187 5.29 10.68 -15.29
C GLY A 187 4.15 9.81 -15.85
N LEU A 188 3.36 9.19 -14.98
CA LEU A 188 2.21 8.37 -15.38
C LEU A 188 1.11 9.20 -16.07
N MET A 189 0.81 10.40 -15.57
CA MET A 189 -0.20 11.29 -16.16
C MET A 189 0.23 11.85 -17.52
N LEU A 190 1.51 12.18 -17.69
CA LEU A 190 2.02 12.65 -18.99
C LEU A 190 2.12 11.54 -20.03
N ASN A 191 2.41 10.31 -19.61
CA ASN A 191 2.62 9.17 -20.50
C ASN A 191 1.32 8.46 -20.90
N CYS A 192 0.15 9.08 -20.67
CA CYS A 192 -1.19 8.54 -20.98
C CYS A 192 -1.44 8.34 -22.50
N GLY A 193 -0.75 7.37 -23.11
CA GLY A 193 -1.09 6.82 -24.42
C GLY A 193 0.04 6.27 -25.31
N LEU A 194 1.32 6.34 -24.92
CA LEU A 194 2.41 6.16 -25.91
C LEU A 194 3.42 5.01 -25.69
N GLU A 195 3.50 4.36 -24.52
CA GLU A 195 4.63 3.42 -24.28
C GLU A 195 4.27 2.02 -23.75
N TYR A 196 2.98 1.67 -23.62
CA TYR A 196 2.60 0.39 -23.02
C TYR A 196 1.55 -0.43 -23.78
N VAL A 197 1.46 -0.24 -25.10
CA VAL A 197 0.79 -1.19 -26.03
C VAL A 197 1.86 -2.04 -26.70
#